data_AF-A0A4Z2BLL3-F1
#
_entry.id   AF-A0A4Z2BLL3-F1
#
_cell.length_a   1.000
_cell.length_b   1.000
_cell.length_c   1.000
_cell.angle_alpha   90.00
_cell.angle_beta   90.00
_cell.angle_gamma   90.00
#
_symmetry.space_group_name_H-M   'P 1'
#
loop_
_entity.id
_entity.type
_entity.pdbx_description
1 polymer ?
#
loop_
_entity_poly.entity_id
_entity_poly.type
_entity_poly.pdbx_seq_one_letter_code
_entity_poly.pdbx_strand_id
1 'polypeptide(L)'
;MLVKFYAPWSVLLFRPPRLKNMFEDGMVVFTDHLTIGSLRRFIRDHIYGLCPHMTVENRERLRARDVLTAFYDLDYHHNIRGSNYWRNRVMKVASKYAGQGLTFSVASKKDFLSELEEDFGLGMSDGGELPVITIRTRTGHKYTMREEFTRDGKSLERFVDDYLAGRLKPYVKSEPVPERNVDAGEDGCC
;
A
#
# COMPACT_ATOMS: atom_id res chain seq x y z
N MET A 1 15.05 -12.86 1.35
CA MET A 1 14.24 -13.95 0.74
C MET A 1 15.15 -15.15 0.58
N LEU A 2 14.68 -16.34 0.91
CA LEU A 2 15.46 -17.57 0.75
C LEU A 2 14.66 -18.52 -0.13
N VAL A 3 15.27 -18.96 -1.24
CA VAL A 3 14.74 -20.03 -2.09
C VAL A 3 15.64 -21.23 -1.87
N LYS A 4 15.06 -22.38 -1.50
CA LYS A 4 15.80 -23.63 -1.26
C LYS A 4 15.32 -24.74 -2.19
N PHE A 5 16.25 -25.63 -2.54
CA PHE A 5 16.00 -26.85 -3.32
C PHE A 5 16.11 -28.06 -2.39
N TYR A 6 15.09 -28.91 -2.33
CA TYR A 6 15.07 -30.18 -1.56
C TYR A 6 14.86 -31.38 -2.50
N ALA A 7 15.35 -32.57 -2.16
CA ALA A 7 15.13 -33.81 -2.91
C ALA A 7 13.96 -34.63 -2.31
N PRO A 8 13.02 -35.20 -3.12
CA PRO A 8 12.86 -35.02 -4.57
C PRO A 8 12.58 -33.54 -4.91
N TRP A 9 13.16 -33.08 -6.03
CA TRP A 9 13.34 -31.66 -6.42
C TRP A 9 12.11 -30.78 -6.18
N SER A 10 12.11 -30.04 -5.08
CA SER A 10 11.08 -29.05 -4.75
C SER A 10 11.71 -27.68 -4.56
N VAL A 11 11.08 -26.65 -5.14
CA VAL A 11 11.44 -25.25 -4.93
C VAL A 11 10.51 -24.68 -3.88
N LEU A 12 11.07 -24.18 -2.79
CA LEU A 12 10.32 -23.56 -1.69
C LEU A 12 10.60 -22.07 -1.64
N LEU A 13 9.54 -21.26 -1.60
CA LEU A 13 9.61 -19.83 -1.35
C LEU A 13 9.29 -19.55 0.11
N PHE A 14 10.26 -19.03 0.87
CA PHE A 14 10.08 -18.62 2.25
C PHE A 14 9.86 -17.12 2.35
N ARG A 15 8.74 -16.73 2.99
CA ARG A 15 8.47 -15.33 3.35
C ARG A 15 9.29 -14.93 4.58
N PRO A 16 9.62 -13.64 4.75
CA PRO A 16 10.38 -13.18 5.92
C PRO A 16 9.68 -13.59 7.23
N PRO A 17 10.38 -14.26 8.18
CA PRO A 17 9.76 -14.75 9.42
C PRO A 17 9.05 -13.64 10.24
N ARG A 18 9.58 -12.42 10.20
CA ARG A 18 8.97 -11.24 10.85
C ARG A 18 7.57 -10.87 10.33
N LEU A 19 7.19 -11.35 9.14
CA LEU A 19 5.89 -11.14 8.50
C LEU A 19 4.95 -12.34 8.63
N LYS A 20 5.34 -13.38 9.39
CA LYS A 20 4.49 -14.54 9.66
C LYS A 20 3.16 -14.07 10.27
N ASN A 21 2.06 -14.62 9.76
CA ASN A 21 0.71 -14.24 10.13
C ASN A 21 -0.23 -15.45 9.94
N MET A 22 -1.51 -15.28 10.27
CA MET A 22 -2.52 -16.34 10.21
C MET A 22 -3.36 -16.33 8.91
N PHE A 23 -3.12 -15.38 8.01
CA PHE A 23 -3.92 -15.16 6.81
C PHE A 23 -3.31 -15.81 5.55
N GLU A 24 -2.03 -16.18 5.62
CA GLU A 24 -1.31 -16.85 4.53
C GLU A 24 -0.17 -17.71 5.08
N ASP A 25 0.25 -18.73 4.33
CA ASP A 25 1.38 -19.57 4.71
C ASP A 25 2.71 -18.82 4.71
N GLY A 26 3.62 -19.17 5.62
CA GLY A 26 4.98 -18.63 5.62
C GLY A 26 5.86 -19.19 4.49
N MET A 27 5.42 -20.26 3.84
CA MET A 27 6.15 -21.01 2.83
C MET A 27 5.19 -21.39 1.70
N VAL A 28 5.63 -21.22 0.45
CA VAL A 28 4.89 -21.69 -0.72
C VAL A 28 5.74 -22.71 -1.47
N VAL A 29 5.13 -23.84 -1.81
CA VAL A 29 5.76 -24.94 -2.57
C VAL A 29 5.51 -24.72 -4.05
N PHE A 30 6.56 -24.80 -4.87
CA PHE A 30 6.43 -24.83 -6.33
C PHE A 30 5.95 -26.22 -6.78
N THR A 31 4.82 -26.26 -7.47
CA THR A 31 4.17 -27.51 -7.93
C THR A 31 4.08 -27.64 -9.45
N ASP A 32 4.46 -26.59 -10.19
CA ASP A 32 4.38 -26.57 -11.65
C ASP A 32 5.55 -27.33 -12.31
N HIS A 33 5.47 -27.53 -13.63
CA HIS A 33 6.60 -28.04 -14.41
C HIS A 33 7.78 -27.05 -14.35
N LEU A 34 8.98 -27.53 -14.00
CA LEU A 34 10.15 -26.70 -13.77
C LEU A 34 10.72 -26.16 -15.10
N THR A 35 10.48 -24.88 -15.35
CA THR A 35 11.11 -24.10 -16.43
C THR A 35 11.53 -22.75 -15.87
N ILE A 36 12.42 -22.04 -16.56
CA ILE A 36 12.78 -20.65 -16.18
C ILE A 36 11.53 -19.75 -16.17
N GLY A 37 10.61 -19.95 -17.13
CA GLY A 37 9.38 -19.18 -17.24
C GLY A 37 8.41 -19.40 -16.08
N SER A 38 8.15 -20.67 -15.74
CA SER A 38 7.27 -21.03 -14.61
C SER A 38 7.87 -20.60 -13.27
N LEU A 39 9.20 -20.74 -13.08
CA LEU A 39 9.86 -20.29 -11.87
C LEU A 39 9.81 -18.76 -11.70
N ARG A 40 10.05 -17.99 -12.77
CA ARG A 40 9.93 -16.52 -12.74
C ARG A 40 8.52 -16.08 -12.40
N ARG A 41 7.51 -16.73 -12.98
CA ARG A 41 6.08 -16.51 -12.68
C ARG A 41 5.78 -16.80 -11.22
N PHE A 42 6.17 -17.97 -10.73
CA PHE A 42 5.99 -18.40 -9.35
C PHE A 42 6.58 -17.40 -8.34
N ILE A 43 7.84 -16.98 -8.54
CA ILE A 43 8.48 -16.00 -7.65
C ILE A 43 7.70 -14.69 -7.67
N ARG A 44 7.40 -14.15 -8.86
CA ARG A 44 6.68 -12.88 -9.00
C ARG A 44 5.31 -12.91 -8.33
N ASP A 45 4.58 -14.01 -8.46
CA ASP A 45 3.20 -14.12 -8.01
C ASP A 45 3.08 -14.43 -6.51
N HIS A 46 4.16 -14.87 -5.84
CA HIS A 46 4.09 -15.31 -4.43
C HIS A 46 5.04 -14.60 -3.47
N ILE A 47 6.07 -13.89 -3.97
CA ILE A 47 7.12 -13.26 -3.14
C ILE A 47 6.58 -12.29 -2.09
N TYR A 48 5.54 -11.52 -2.42
CA TYR A 48 5.03 -10.47 -1.53
C TYR A 48 3.94 -10.94 -0.57
N GLY A 49 3.23 -12.01 -0.92
CA GLY A 49 2.09 -12.46 -0.13
C GLY A 49 0.92 -11.47 -0.17
N LEU A 50 0.02 -11.60 0.80
CA LEU A 50 -1.24 -10.85 0.88
C LEU A 50 -1.04 -9.37 1.23
N CYS A 51 -0.08 -9.07 2.11
CA CYS A 51 0.17 -7.71 2.58
C CYS A 51 1.66 -7.49 2.92
N PRO A 52 2.52 -7.25 1.92
CA PRO A 52 3.93 -6.95 2.13
C PRO A 52 4.19 -5.69 2.96
N HIS A 53 5.38 -5.64 3.56
CA HIS A 53 5.99 -4.40 4.05
C HIS A 53 6.60 -3.64 2.87
N MET A 54 5.99 -2.51 2.51
CA MET A 54 6.53 -1.60 1.50
C MET A 54 7.67 -0.78 2.11
N THR A 55 8.80 -0.79 1.43
CA THR A 55 10.00 0.01 1.74
C THR A 55 10.40 0.81 0.52
N VAL A 56 11.28 1.79 0.68
CA VAL A 56 11.77 2.62 -0.44
C VAL A 56 12.38 1.73 -1.54
N GLU A 57 13.07 0.65 -1.18
CA GLU A 57 13.75 -0.25 -2.12
C GLU A 57 12.78 -1.11 -2.95
N ASN A 58 11.57 -1.40 -2.43
CA ASN A 58 10.63 -2.31 -3.08
C ASN A 58 9.37 -1.62 -3.62
N ARG A 59 9.16 -0.32 -3.33
CA ARG A 59 7.93 0.41 -3.67
C ARG A 59 7.59 0.35 -5.15
N GLU A 60 8.57 0.52 -6.04
CA GLU A 60 8.33 0.54 -7.50
C GLU A 60 7.84 -0.82 -8.01
N ARG A 61 8.32 -1.91 -7.42
CA ARG A 61 7.87 -3.27 -7.78
C ARG A 61 6.44 -3.52 -7.33
N LEU A 62 6.05 -2.98 -6.18
CA LEU A 62 4.67 -3.08 -5.68
C LEU A 62 3.71 -2.20 -6.49
N ARG A 63 4.16 -1.02 -6.93
CA ARG A 63 3.39 -0.05 -7.75
C ARG A 63 3.22 -0.45 -9.21
N ALA A 64 3.81 -1.56 -9.65
CA ALA A 64 3.50 -2.17 -10.94
C ALA A 64 2.05 -2.67 -11.05
N ARG A 65 1.30 -2.65 -9.94
CA ARG A 65 -0.13 -2.96 -9.81
C ARG A 65 -0.81 -1.86 -9.01
N ASP A 66 -2.14 -1.89 -9.01
CA ASP A 66 -2.90 -1.08 -8.06
C ASP A 66 -2.56 -1.55 -6.64
N VAL A 67 -2.20 -0.60 -5.79
CA VAL A 67 -1.73 -0.88 -4.43
C VAL A 67 -2.41 0.05 -3.43
N LEU A 68 -3.06 -0.56 -2.45
CA LEU A 68 -3.50 0.06 -1.22
C LEU A 68 -2.36 -0.02 -0.20
N THR A 69 -2.01 1.10 0.40
CA THR A 69 -0.99 1.18 1.44
C THR A 69 -1.55 1.80 2.71
N ALA A 70 -1.37 1.09 3.83
CA ALA A 70 -1.61 1.65 5.16
C ALA A 70 -0.30 2.19 5.74
N PHE A 71 -0.23 3.50 5.96
CA PHE A 71 0.92 4.17 6.56
C PHE A 71 0.65 4.46 8.02
N TYR A 72 1.59 4.05 8.89
CA TYR A 72 1.55 4.31 10.33
C TYR A 72 2.98 4.26 10.91
N ASP A 73 3.14 4.32 12.23
CA ASP A 73 4.44 4.13 12.90
C ASP A 73 4.89 2.65 12.84
N LEU A 74 5.18 2.19 11.63
CA LEU A 74 5.65 0.84 11.34
C LEU A 74 7.15 0.78 11.57
N ASP A 75 7.54 0.02 12.59
CA ASP A 75 8.93 -0.19 12.96
C ASP A 75 9.12 -1.65 13.43
N TYR A 76 9.72 -2.48 12.58
CA TYR A 76 10.03 -3.88 12.91
C TYR A 76 11.32 -4.05 13.72
N HIS A 77 12.06 -2.98 14.01
CA HIS A 77 13.24 -2.99 14.87
C HIS A 77 12.85 -2.67 16.31
N HIS A 78 12.08 -1.61 16.55
CA HIS A 78 11.75 -1.13 17.89
C HIS A 78 10.30 -1.40 18.32
N ASN A 79 9.37 -1.59 17.38
CA ASN A 79 7.93 -1.75 17.67
C ASN A 79 7.27 -2.90 16.89
N ILE A 80 7.78 -4.13 17.04
CA ILE A 80 7.24 -5.31 16.35
C ILE A 80 5.77 -5.56 16.70
N ARG A 81 5.36 -5.34 17.95
CA ARG A 81 3.99 -5.57 18.41
C ARG A 81 3.01 -4.58 17.76
N GLY A 82 3.30 -3.28 17.79
CA GLY A 82 2.49 -2.27 17.12
C GLY A 82 2.46 -2.46 15.60
N SER A 83 3.61 -2.80 15.01
CA SER A 83 3.73 -3.14 13.59
C SER A 83 2.77 -4.26 13.17
N ASN A 84 2.76 -5.36 13.92
CA ASN A 84 1.87 -6.48 13.62
C ASN A 84 0.41 -6.20 14.02
N TYR A 85 0.15 -5.37 15.03
CA TYR A 85 -1.20 -5.02 15.47
C TYR A 85 -2.02 -4.37 14.35
N TRP A 86 -1.43 -3.39 13.64
CA TRP A 86 -2.09 -2.72 12.52
C TRP A 86 -2.06 -3.58 11.26
N ARG A 87 -0.92 -4.19 10.92
CA ARG A 87 -0.82 -5.06 9.74
C ARG A 87 -1.85 -6.20 9.78
N ASN A 88 -2.04 -6.86 10.92
CA ASN A 88 -3.03 -7.95 11.01
C ASN A 88 -4.47 -7.48 10.78
N ARG A 89 -4.82 -6.23 11.10
CA ARG A 89 -6.15 -5.67 10.81
C ARG A 89 -6.32 -5.37 9.33
N VAL A 90 -5.29 -4.80 8.69
CA VAL A 90 -5.26 -4.61 7.24
C VAL A 90 -5.37 -5.96 6.53
N MET A 91 -4.62 -6.97 6.98
CA MET A 91 -4.66 -8.33 6.41
C MET A 91 -6.02 -9.02 6.58
N LYS A 92 -6.70 -8.81 7.72
CA LYS A 92 -8.05 -9.34 7.96
C LYS A 92 -9.07 -8.82 6.93
N VAL A 93 -8.91 -7.57 6.50
CA VAL A 93 -9.74 -7.00 5.42
C VAL A 93 -9.23 -7.50 4.07
N ALA A 94 -7.93 -7.42 3.82
CA ALA A 94 -7.30 -7.83 2.55
C ALA A 94 -7.66 -9.28 2.15
N SER A 95 -7.78 -10.21 3.10
CA SER A 95 -8.13 -11.60 2.80
C SER A 95 -9.51 -11.76 2.15
N LYS A 96 -10.44 -10.81 2.36
CA LYS A 96 -11.75 -10.78 1.69
C LYS A 96 -11.66 -10.36 0.22
N TYR A 97 -10.59 -9.63 -0.14
CA TYR A 97 -10.40 -9.04 -1.48
C TYR A 97 -9.29 -9.73 -2.27
N ALA A 98 -8.78 -10.87 -1.79
CA ALA A 98 -7.76 -11.63 -2.48
C ALA A 98 -8.22 -11.98 -3.92
N GLY A 99 -7.39 -11.67 -4.90
CA GLY A 99 -7.68 -11.93 -6.32
C GLY A 99 -8.50 -10.85 -7.04
N GLN A 100 -8.95 -9.79 -6.36
CA GLN A 100 -9.74 -8.71 -6.97
C GLN A 100 -8.90 -7.60 -7.63
N GLY A 101 -7.63 -7.86 -7.94
CA GLY A 101 -6.77 -6.91 -8.66
C GLY A 101 -6.13 -5.80 -7.82
N LEU A 102 -6.49 -5.67 -6.54
CA LEU A 102 -5.88 -4.71 -5.60
C LEU A 102 -4.84 -5.39 -4.70
N THR A 103 -3.60 -4.88 -4.72
CA THR A 103 -2.55 -5.31 -3.79
C THR A 103 -2.67 -4.54 -2.49
N PHE A 104 -2.49 -5.18 -1.35
CA PHE A 104 -2.46 -4.50 -0.05
C PHE A 104 -1.02 -4.40 0.45
N SER A 105 -0.68 -3.36 1.19
CA SER A 105 0.64 -3.23 1.81
C SER A 105 0.58 -2.35 3.06
N VAL A 106 1.65 -2.43 3.86
CA VAL A 106 1.87 -1.54 5.00
C VAL A 106 3.23 -0.86 4.87
N ALA A 107 3.34 0.38 5.32
CA ALA A 107 4.57 1.17 5.21
C ALA A 107 4.78 2.06 6.44
N SER A 108 6.05 2.43 6.68
CA SER A 108 6.41 3.46 7.65
C SER A 108 5.92 4.81 7.15
N LYS A 109 5.11 5.51 7.96
CA LYS A 109 4.68 6.87 7.68
C LYS A 109 5.88 7.82 7.63
N LYS A 110 6.88 7.60 8.48
CA LYS A 110 8.10 8.42 8.57
C LYS A 110 8.93 8.31 7.28
N ASP A 111 9.12 7.09 6.79
CA ASP A 111 9.97 6.83 5.61
C ASP A 111 9.34 7.38 4.32
N PHE A 112 8.02 7.54 4.29
CA PHE A 112 7.24 7.97 3.14
C PHE A 112 6.61 9.36 3.31
N LEU A 113 7.02 10.15 4.31
CA LEU A 113 6.38 11.42 4.64
C LEU A 113 6.35 12.41 3.46
N SER A 114 7.50 12.68 2.81
CA SER A 114 7.53 13.61 1.68
C SER A 114 6.63 13.14 0.53
N GLU A 115 6.56 11.83 0.27
CA GLU A 115 5.65 11.31 -0.74
C GLU A 115 4.18 11.49 -0.31
N LEU A 116 3.85 11.24 0.95
CA LEU A 116 2.50 11.44 1.47
C LEU A 116 2.04 12.91 1.35
N GLU A 117 2.92 13.85 1.66
CA GLU A 117 2.65 15.28 1.55
C GLU A 117 2.50 15.71 0.08
N GLU A 118 3.42 15.28 -0.78
CA GLU A 118 3.45 15.67 -2.19
C GLU A 118 2.30 15.06 -2.99
N ASP A 119 2.03 13.77 -2.79
CA ASP A 119 1.14 12.99 -3.64
C ASP A 119 -0.28 12.85 -3.08
N PHE A 120 -0.46 12.97 -1.77
CA PHE A 120 -1.76 12.76 -1.11
C PHE A 120 -2.18 13.93 -0.23
N GLY A 121 -1.32 14.93 -0.02
CA GLY A 121 -1.58 16.06 0.88
C GLY A 121 -1.70 15.63 2.35
N LEU A 122 -1.04 14.54 2.74
CA LEU A 122 -1.07 13.98 4.08
C LEU A 122 0.26 14.22 4.80
N GLY A 123 0.22 14.97 5.90
CA GLY A 123 1.38 15.26 6.75
C GLY A 123 1.52 14.34 7.96
N MET A 124 2.48 14.64 8.82
CA MET A 124 2.77 13.83 10.01
C MET A 124 1.63 13.75 11.02
N SER A 125 0.82 14.81 11.14
CA SER A 125 -0.31 14.85 12.07
C SER A 125 -1.52 14.04 11.59
N ASP A 126 -1.65 13.77 10.29
CA ASP A 126 -2.84 13.10 9.75
C ASP A 126 -3.02 11.68 10.29
N GLY A 127 -4.21 11.37 10.78
CA GLY A 127 -4.53 10.07 11.37
C GLY A 127 -3.94 9.83 12.78
N GLY A 128 -3.13 10.73 13.33
CA GLY A 128 -2.54 10.57 14.67
C GLY A 128 -1.81 9.23 14.84
N GLU A 129 -2.28 8.40 15.78
CA GLU A 129 -1.76 7.03 16.01
C GLU A 129 -2.39 5.96 15.09
N LEU A 130 -3.44 6.32 14.35
CA LEU A 130 -4.15 5.42 13.46
C LEU A 130 -3.49 5.39 12.08
N PRO A 131 -3.60 4.26 11.35
CA PRO A 131 -3.13 4.20 9.98
C PRO A 131 -3.88 5.18 9.06
N VAL A 132 -3.14 5.89 8.21
CA VAL A 132 -3.70 6.59 7.06
C VAL A 132 -3.66 5.65 5.85
N ILE A 133 -4.75 5.58 5.10
CA ILE A 133 -4.91 4.63 4.00
C ILE A 133 -4.93 5.37 2.67
N THR A 134 -4.10 4.94 1.74
CA THR A 134 -4.11 5.45 0.37
C THR A 134 -4.17 4.31 -0.65
N ILE A 135 -4.63 4.60 -1.85
CA ILE A 135 -4.51 3.74 -3.03
C ILE A 135 -3.76 4.50 -4.11
N ARG A 136 -2.77 3.86 -4.72
CA ARG A 136 -2.17 4.30 -5.98
C ARG A 136 -2.44 3.23 -7.03
N THR A 137 -3.04 3.64 -8.15
CA THR A 137 -3.26 2.77 -9.30
C THR A 137 -2.01 2.69 -10.17
N ARG A 138 -1.90 1.64 -10.98
CA ARG A 138 -0.83 1.50 -11.97
C ARG A 138 -0.80 2.64 -12.99
N THR A 139 -1.94 3.28 -13.25
CA THR A 139 -2.03 4.45 -14.15
C THR A 139 -1.74 5.78 -13.44
N GLY A 140 -1.45 5.75 -12.14
CA GLY A 140 -1.05 6.93 -11.38
C GLY A 140 -2.18 7.68 -10.69
N HIS A 141 -3.45 7.26 -10.82
CA HIS A 141 -4.53 7.80 -10.00
C HIS A 141 -4.30 7.48 -8.52
N LYS A 142 -4.67 8.43 -7.66
CA LYS A 142 -4.42 8.41 -6.23
C LYS A 142 -5.75 8.55 -5.50
N TYR A 143 -5.94 7.83 -4.41
CA TYR A 143 -7.12 7.92 -3.57
C TYR A 143 -6.70 7.90 -2.11
N THR A 144 -7.40 8.65 -1.28
CA THR A 144 -7.17 8.72 0.16
C THR A 144 -8.46 8.37 0.88
N MET A 145 -8.37 7.48 1.88
CA MET A 145 -9.50 7.18 2.74
C MET A 145 -9.76 8.39 3.65
N ARG A 146 -10.95 8.98 3.52
CA ARG A 146 -11.35 10.16 4.32
C ARG A 146 -11.79 9.81 5.72
N GLU A 147 -12.44 8.66 5.88
CA GLU A 147 -12.85 8.16 7.17
C GLU A 147 -11.61 7.69 7.96
N GLU A 148 -11.60 7.88 9.28
CA GLU A 148 -10.54 7.35 10.13
C GLU A 148 -10.51 5.82 10.10
N PHE A 149 -9.32 5.24 10.27
CA PHE A 149 -9.17 3.80 10.33
C PHE A 149 -9.80 3.24 11.61
N THR A 150 -10.81 2.37 11.47
CA THR A 150 -11.45 1.71 12.60
C THR A 150 -10.74 0.41 12.95
N ARG A 151 -10.56 0.12 14.24
CA ARG A 151 -9.87 -1.08 14.73
C ARG A 151 -10.56 -2.39 14.33
N ASP A 152 -11.84 -2.34 13.95
CA ASP A 152 -12.60 -3.49 13.45
C ASP A 152 -12.47 -3.70 11.94
N GLY A 153 -11.84 -2.76 11.22
CA GLY A 153 -11.58 -2.80 9.78
C GLY A 153 -12.74 -2.33 8.90
N LYS A 154 -13.87 -1.91 9.46
CA LYS A 154 -15.07 -1.57 8.68
C LYS A 154 -14.90 -0.32 7.81
N SER A 155 -14.16 0.69 8.27
CA SER A 155 -13.89 1.88 7.43
C SER A 155 -12.99 1.54 6.24
N LEU A 156 -11.99 0.69 6.45
CA LEU A 156 -11.16 0.15 5.35
C LEU A 156 -11.98 -0.68 4.36
N GLU A 157 -12.88 -1.55 4.85
CA GLU A 157 -13.74 -2.38 4.00
C GLU A 157 -14.62 -1.52 3.08
N ARG A 158 -15.32 -0.52 3.64
CA ARG A 158 -16.10 0.43 2.85
C ARG A 158 -15.27 1.15 1.80
N PHE A 159 -14.07 1.61 2.17
CA PHE A 159 -13.18 2.31 1.25
C PHE A 159 -12.74 1.41 0.08
N VAL A 160 -12.43 0.14 0.35
CA VAL A 160 -12.08 -0.84 -0.69
C VAL A 160 -13.29 -1.12 -1.57
N ASP A 161 -14.49 -1.30 -1.01
CA ASP A 161 -15.72 -1.52 -1.77
C ASP A 161 -16.04 -0.34 -2.69
N ASP A 162 -15.89 0.90 -2.20
CA ASP A 162 -16.08 2.11 -2.99
C ASP A 162 -15.04 2.24 -4.10
N TYR A 163 -13.79 1.87 -3.83
CA TYR A 163 -12.74 1.85 -4.85
C TYR A 163 -13.07 0.86 -5.96
N LEU A 164 -13.36 -0.39 -5.61
CA LEU A 164 -13.64 -1.47 -6.58
C LEU A 164 -14.92 -1.21 -7.38
N ALA A 165 -15.88 -0.51 -6.79
CA ALA A 165 -17.10 -0.07 -7.47
C ALA A 165 -16.94 1.22 -8.29
N GLY A 166 -15.75 1.84 -8.32
CA GLY A 166 -15.49 3.09 -9.05
C GLY A 166 -16.20 4.31 -8.49
N ARG A 167 -16.59 4.29 -7.21
CA ARG A 167 -17.33 5.39 -6.54
C ARG A 167 -16.42 6.49 -6.00
N LEU A 168 -15.13 6.20 -5.83
CA LEU A 168 -14.17 7.17 -5.30
C LEU A 168 -13.74 8.19 -6.37
N LYS A 169 -13.61 9.45 -5.94
CA LYS A 169 -12.98 10.50 -6.74
C LYS A 169 -11.46 10.49 -6.51
N PRO A 170 -10.64 10.53 -7.56
CA PRO A 170 -9.20 10.59 -7.40
C PRO A 170 -8.79 11.91 -6.72
N TYR A 171 -7.76 11.84 -5.90
CA TYR A 171 -7.09 13.00 -5.35
C TYR A 171 -6.37 13.75 -6.48
N VAL A 172 -6.63 15.05 -6.56
CA VAL A 172 -5.94 15.99 -7.44
C VAL A 172 -5.44 17.10 -6.54
N LYS A 173 -4.13 17.36 -6.58
CA LYS A 173 -3.53 18.50 -5.87
C LYS A 173 -4.08 19.78 -6.51
N SER A 174 -4.91 20.50 -5.78
CA SER A 174 -5.38 21.83 -6.21
C SER A 174 -4.25 22.83 -6.01
N GLU A 175 -3.84 23.51 -7.08
CA GLU A 175 -3.03 24.72 -6.94
C GLU A 175 -3.85 25.78 -6.17
N PRO A 176 -3.19 26.62 -5.35
CA PRO A 176 -3.87 27.76 -4.76
C PRO A 176 -4.44 28.65 -5.88
N VAL A 177 -5.68 29.11 -5.72
CA VAL A 177 -6.31 30.02 -6.67
C VAL A 177 -5.42 31.27 -6.77
N PRO A 178 -4.94 31.66 -7.96
CA PRO A 178 -4.12 32.86 -8.09
C PRO A 178 -4.93 34.07 -7.61
N GLU A 179 -4.32 34.92 -6.78
CA GLU A 179 -4.92 36.18 -6.36
C GLU A 179 -5.26 36.98 -7.61
N ARG A 180 -6.52 37.40 -7.74
CA ARG A 180 -6.95 38.29 -8.81
C ARG A 180 -6.14 39.58 -8.72
N ASN A 181 -5.24 39.81 -9.68
CA ASN A 181 -4.75 41.14 -9.97
C ASN A 181 -5.95 41.97 -10.44
N VAL A 182 -6.51 42.78 -9.56
CA VAL A 182 -7.35 43.91 -9.96
C VAL A 182 -6.43 44.85 -10.73
N ASP A 183 -6.63 44.91 -12.05
CA ASP A 183 -6.08 45.93 -12.94
C ASP A 183 -6.30 47.31 -12.30
N ALA A 184 -5.23 47.91 -11.80
CA ALA A 184 -5.19 49.34 -11.55
C ALA A 184 -5.03 49.98 -12.94
N GLY A 185 -6.16 50.38 -13.52
CA GLY A 185 -6.20 51.15 -14.74
C GLY A 185 -5.30 52.37 -14.63
N GLU A 186 -4.35 52.45 -15.55
CA GLU A 186 -3.82 53.74 -16.01
C GLU A 186 -4.95 54.47 -16.72
N ASP A 187 -5.30 55.64 -16.20
CA ASP A 187 -5.57 56.88 -16.95
C ASP A 187 -5.73 57.95 -15.84
N GLY A 188 -4.82 58.89 -15.64
CA GLY A 188 -4.16 59.68 -16.66
C GLY A 188 -4.65 61.12 -16.50
N CYS A 189 -3.82 61.92 -15.83
CA CYS A 189 -3.83 63.38 -15.69
C CYS A 189 -4.64 64.18 -16.74
N CYS A 190 -5.52 65.09 -16.28
CA CYS A 190 -5.56 66.54 -16.60
C CYS A 190 -6.73 67.23 -15.89
#